data_AF-A0A3B0XZ33-F1
#
_entry.id   AF-A0A3B0XZ33-F1
#
_cell.length_a   1.000
_cell.length_b   1.000
_cell.length_c   1.000
_cell.angle_alpha   90.00
_cell.angle_beta   90.00
_cell.angle_gamma   90.00
#
_symmetry.space_group_name_H-M   'P 1'
#
loop_
_entity.id
_entity.type
_entity.pdbx_description
1 polymer ?
#
loop_
_entity_poly.entity_id
_entity_poly.type
_entity_poly.pdbx_seq_one_letter_code
_entity_poly.pdbx_strand_id
1 'polypeptide(L)'
;MCLFQSPLVTQQRGWSGFDQITGFEYELKNLFTFLRDEKINNSIWVTTDVHFAEVFRYAPFSDTPDFKVHEFVTGPLNAGLFPNRDFDTGWGTESLFFYGPQSMSSTKTYDEAKKWMNYGAVTIDENGLMTISVRDIKGEVLYEQTMYPE
;
A
#
# COMPACT_ATOMS: atom_id res chain seq x y z
N MET A 1 -7.11 2.41 -5.53
CA MET A 1 -6.85 1.08 -6.14
C MET A 1 -5.96 0.30 -5.20
N CYS A 2 -6.49 -0.69 -4.47
CA CYS A 2 -5.78 -1.42 -3.41
C CYS A 2 -6.27 -2.87 -3.39
N LEU A 3 -5.37 -3.81 -3.08
CA LEU A 3 -5.59 -5.26 -3.08
C LEU A 3 -6.50 -5.66 -1.91
N PHE A 4 -7.81 -5.60 -2.10
CA PHE A 4 -8.81 -6.04 -1.13
C PHE A 4 -9.70 -7.15 -1.70
N GLN A 5 -9.61 -8.38 -1.19
CA GLN A 5 -10.46 -9.49 -1.66
C GLN A 5 -11.91 -9.34 -1.19
N SER A 6 -12.87 -9.71 -2.04
CA SER A 6 -14.30 -9.78 -1.65
C SER A 6 -14.71 -11.25 -1.41
N PRO A 7 -15.50 -11.57 -0.38
CA PRO A 7 -15.75 -12.94 0.09
C PRO A 7 -16.67 -13.81 -0.79
N LEU A 8 -17.12 -13.35 -1.95
CA LEU A 8 -18.16 -14.05 -2.74
C LEU A 8 -17.78 -14.47 -4.16
N VAL A 9 -16.59 -14.16 -4.65
CA VAL A 9 -16.08 -14.71 -5.92
C VAL A 9 -14.56 -14.72 -5.81
N THR A 10 -13.91 -15.81 -6.22
CA THR A 10 -12.48 -15.86 -6.58
C THR A 10 -12.23 -14.95 -7.79
N GLN A 11 -12.36 -13.65 -7.59
CA GLN A 11 -11.99 -12.64 -8.54
C GLN A 11 -11.45 -11.50 -7.67
N GLN A 12 -10.11 -11.48 -7.64
CA GLN A 12 -9.30 -10.51 -6.94
C GLN A 12 -9.89 -9.11 -7.16
N ARG A 13 -9.93 -8.29 -6.11
CA ARG A 13 -10.13 -6.85 -6.28
C ARG A 13 -8.87 -6.18 -5.78
N GLY A 14 -7.90 -6.12 -6.67
CA GLY A 14 -6.67 -5.36 -6.55
C GLY A 14 -6.28 -4.90 -7.94
N TRP A 15 -5.00 -4.81 -8.26
CA TRP A 15 -4.55 -4.69 -9.65
C TRP A 15 -5.27 -5.69 -10.57
N SER A 16 -5.69 -6.84 -10.06
CA SER A 16 -6.54 -7.81 -10.74
C SER A 16 -8.05 -7.59 -10.50
N GLY A 17 -8.86 -7.80 -11.56
CA GLY A 17 -10.26 -8.23 -11.50
C GLY A 17 -11.42 -7.23 -11.39
N PHE A 18 -11.38 -6.03 -12.00
CA PHE A 18 -12.59 -5.16 -12.03
C PHE A 18 -13.61 -5.58 -13.12
N ASP A 19 -13.15 -5.84 -14.35
CA ASP A 19 -13.99 -6.15 -15.52
C ASP A 19 -13.46 -7.32 -16.39
N GLN A 20 -12.28 -7.86 -16.09
CA GLN A 20 -11.63 -8.96 -16.80
C GLN A 20 -11.13 -10.05 -15.85
N ILE A 21 -10.91 -11.27 -16.36
CA ILE A 21 -10.52 -12.45 -15.57
C ILE A 21 -9.25 -12.20 -14.73
N THR A 22 -8.32 -11.40 -15.22
CA THR A 22 -7.04 -11.07 -14.55
C THR A 22 -6.90 -9.59 -14.15
N GLY A 23 -7.82 -8.70 -14.54
CA GLY A 23 -7.61 -7.23 -14.51
C GLY A 23 -6.24 -6.81 -15.05
N PHE A 24 -5.53 -5.96 -14.32
CA PHE A 24 -4.18 -5.42 -14.60
C PHE A 24 -3.02 -6.27 -14.07
N GLU A 25 -3.24 -7.56 -13.79
CA GLU A 25 -2.20 -8.45 -13.26
C GLU A 25 -1.00 -8.59 -14.22
N TYR A 26 -1.26 -8.61 -15.54
CA TYR A 26 -0.21 -8.72 -16.55
C TYR A 26 0.63 -7.43 -16.63
N GLU A 27 0.00 -6.27 -16.53
CA GLU A 27 0.65 -4.97 -16.49
C GLU A 27 1.53 -4.87 -15.25
N LEU A 28 1.02 -5.30 -14.09
CA LEU A 28 1.79 -5.35 -12.86
C LEU A 28 3.00 -6.28 -12.98
N LYS A 29 2.81 -7.47 -13.55
CA LYS A 29 3.90 -8.41 -13.84
C LYS A 29 4.95 -7.79 -14.75
N ASN A 30 4.53 -7.09 -15.79
CA ASN A 30 5.43 -6.45 -16.74
C ASN A 30 6.23 -5.32 -16.07
N LEU A 31 5.60 -4.54 -15.18
CA LEU A 31 6.30 -3.52 -14.38
C LEU A 31 7.34 -4.15 -13.45
N PHE A 32 6.98 -5.19 -12.70
CA PHE A 32 7.97 -5.89 -11.87
C PHE A 32 9.12 -6.47 -12.68
N THR A 33 8.81 -7.09 -13.82
CA THR A 33 9.84 -7.66 -14.72
C THR A 33 10.78 -6.58 -15.24
N PHE A 34 10.24 -5.45 -15.69
CA PHE A 34 11.03 -4.31 -16.14
C PHE A 34 11.94 -3.75 -15.04
N LEU A 35 11.39 -3.47 -13.86
CA LEU A 35 12.17 -2.95 -12.74
C LEU A 35 13.31 -3.88 -12.34
N ARG A 36 13.06 -5.20 -12.31
CA ARG A 36 14.08 -6.22 -12.04
C ARG A 36 15.16 -6.24 -13.13
N ASP A 37 14.77 -6.29 -14.40
CA ASP A 37 15.71 -6.45 -15.52
C ASP A 37 16.60 -5.20 -15.70
N GLU A 38 16.05 -4.02 -15.42
CA GLU A 38 16.77 -2.74 -15.40
C GLU A 38 17.51 -2.47 -14.07
N LYS A 39 17.44 -3.41 -13.10
CA LYS A 39 18.10 -3.34 -11.79
C LYS A 39 17.71 -2.11 -10.96
N ILE A 40 16.44 -1.73 -11.01
CA ILE A 40 15.86 -0.64 -10.20
C ILE A 40 15.33 -1.24 -8.89
N ASN A 41 16.15 -1.27 -7.83
CA ASN A 41 15.81 -1.96 -6.58
C ASN A 41 15.29 -1.03 -5.48
N ASN A 42 15.42 0.29 -5.65
CA ASN A 42 14.99 1.31 -4.71
C ASN A 42 13.61 1.93 -5.07
N SER A 43 12.64 1.11 -5.46
CA SER A 43 11.29 1.58 -5.83
C SER A 43 10.35 1.75 -4.63
N ILE A 44 9.77 2.95 -4.49
CA ILE A 44 8.60 3.24 -3.62
C ILE A 44 7.42 3.58 -4.50
N TRP A 45 6.27 2.95 -4.24
CA TRP A 45 4.99 3.28 -4.85
C TRP A 45 4.12 4.05 -3.86
N VAL A 46 3.43 5.09 -4.33
CA VAL A 46 2.52 5.89 -3.52
C VAL A 46 1.11 5.68 -4.04
N THR A 47 0.24 5.20 -3.16
CA THR A 47 -1.16 4.92 -3.47
C THR A 47 -2.06 5.75 -2.56
N THR A 48 -3.08 6.35 -3.15
CA THR A 48 -4.08 7.18 -2.48
C THR A 48 -5.48 6.77 -2.91
N ASP A 49 -6.51 7.57 -2.58
CA ASP A 49 -7.92 7.31 -2.89
C ASP A 49 -8.47 6.01 -2.23
N VAL A 50 -7.91 5.65 -1.07
CA VAL A 50 -8.35 4.50 -0.29
C VAL A 50 -8.83 4.94 1.10
N HIS A 51 -9.33 4.00 1.89
CA HIS A 51 -10.02 4.34 3.13
C HIS A 51 -9.15 4.30 4.38
N PHE A 52 -7.98 3.65 4.31
CA PHE A 52 -7.08 3.42 5.44
C PHE A 52 -5.64 3.47 4.95
N ALA A 53 -4.70 3.72 5.86
CA ALA A 53 -3.30 3.54 5.50
C ALA A 53 -2.90 2.08 5.60
N GLU A 54 -2.10 1.65 4.65
CA GLU A 54 -1.50 0.32 4.59
C GLU A 54 -0.11 0.44 3.96
N VAL A 55 0.85 -0.36 4.42
CA VAL A 55 2.17 -0.42 3.78
C VAL A 55 2.42 -1.86 3.36
N PHE A 56 2.62 -2.07 2.07
CA PHE A 56 2.91 -3.37 1.51
C PHE A 56 4.37 -3.49 1.09
N ARG A 57 4.88 -4.72 1.14
CA ARG A 57 6.12 -5.11 0.46
C ARG A 57 5.85 -6.25 -0.49
N TYR A 58 6.27 -6.10 -1.74
CA TYR A 58 6.22 -7.14 -2.76
C TYR A 58 7.59 -7.79 -2.94
N ALA A 59 7.59 -9.12 -3.11
CA ALA A 59 8.77 -9.91 -3.42
C ALA A 59 8.40 -10.93 -4.52
N PRO A 60 8.19 -10.47 -5.77
CA PRO A 60 7.52 -11.24 -6.80
C PRO A 60 8.39 -12.34 -7.43
N PHE A 61 9.71 -12.34 -7.19
CA PHE A 61 10.68 -13.21 -7.87
C PHE A 61 11.50 -14.02 -6.87
N SER A 62 11.43 -15.35 -6.95
CA SER A 62 12.16 -16.25 -6.05
C SER A 62 13.64 -16.40 -6.40
N ASP A 63 14.01 -16.15 -7.66
CA ASP A 63 15.39 -16.17 -8.17
C ASP A 63 16.16 -14.88 -7.87
N THR A 64 15.45 -13.80 -7.55
CA THR A 64 16.00 -12.48 -7.21
C THR A 64 15.39 -11.96 -5.90
N PRO A 65 15.64 -12.64 -4.76
CA PRO A 65 14.96 -12.38 -3.48
C PRO A 65 15.24 -10.98 -2.88
N ASP A 66 16.30 -10.32 -3.35
CA ASP A 66 16.64 -8.96 -2.94
C ASP A 66 15.80 -7.90 -3.67
N PHE A 67 15.20 -8.22 -4.83
CA PHE A 67 14.28 -7.33 -5.52
C PHE A 67 12.98 -7.20 -4.73
N LYS A 68 12.76 -6.00 -4.19
CA LYS A 68 11.59 -5.67 -3.36
C LYS A 68 11.03 -4.33 -3.78
N VAL A 69 9.71 -4.23 -3.77
CA VAL A 69 8.98 -2.97 -3.99
C VAL A 69 8.14 -2.69 -2.76
N HIS A 70 8.17 -1.44 -2.27
CA HIS A 70 7.32 -1.03 -1.15
C HIS A 70 6.22 -0.10 -1.67
N GLU A 71 4.98 -0.36 -1.27
CA GLU A 71 3.84 0.51 -1.57
C GLU A 71 3.32 1.14 -0.29
N PHE A 72 3.25 2.47 -0.28
CA PHE A 72 2.68 3.27 0.78
C PHE A 72 1.30 3.72 0.36
N VAL A 73 0.30 3.09 0.95
CA VAL A 73 -1.10 3.43 0.78
C VAL A 73 -1.47 4.41 1.89
N THR A 74 -1.87 5.64 1.53
CA THR A 74 -2.21 6.68 2.52
C THR A 74 -3.44 7.49 2.14
N GLY A 75 -4.11 8.03 3.16
CA GLY A 75 -5.11 9.09 3.00
C GLY A 75 -6.55 8.67 3.28
N PRO A 76 -7.03 8.95 4.49
CA PRO A 76 -8.40 9.36 4.63
C PRO A 76 -8.41 10.72 5.31
N LEU A 77 -8.31 11.77 4.50
CA LEU A 77 -9.06 12.99 4.78
C LEU A 77 -10.39 12.81 4.05
N ASN A 78 -11.40 12.26 4.74
CA ASN A 78 -12.80 12.08 4.30
C ASN A 78 -13.26 10.72 3.71
N ALA A 79 -12.66 9.58 4.09
CA ALA A 79 -13.14 8.26 3.66
C ALA A 79 -14.05 7.54 4.68
N GLY A 80 -14.85 6.58 4.21
CA GLY A 80 -15.72 5.75 5.05
C GLY A 80 -14.97 4.63 5.81
N LEU A 81 -15.53 4.14 6.93
CA LEU A 81 -14.84 3.26 7.88
C LEU A 81 -15.28 1.78 7.79
N PHE A 82 -14.93 1.11 6.70
CA PHE A 82 -15.20 -0.31 6.48
C PHE A 82 -13.91 -1.06 6.12
N PRO A 83 -13.15 -1.53 7.12
CA PRO A 83 -11.87 -2.17 6.89
C PRO A 83 -12.06 -3.51 6.18
N ASN A 84 -11.34 -3.70 5.08
CA ASN A 84 -11.05 -4.99 4.49
C ASN A 84 -9.55 -5.21 4.66
N ARG A 85 -9.13 -6.40 5.09
CA ARG A 85 -7.72 -6.72 5.31
C ARG A 85 -7.26 -7.93 4.52
N ASP A 86 -8.11 -8.49 3.67
CA ASP A 86 -7.74 -9.58 2.78
C ASP A 86 -7.00 -8.99 1.59
N PHE A 87 -5.75 -9.38 1.35
CA PHE A 87 -4.95 -8.91 0.22
C PHE A 87 -4.39 -10.07 -0.59
N ASP A 88 -3.97 -9.79 -1.83
CA ASP A 88 -3.41 -10.80 -2.72
C ASP A 88 -1.96 -11.14 -2.33
N THR A 89 -1.72 -12.40 -1.97
CA THR A 89 -0.40 -12.92 -1.58
C THR A 89 0.40 -13.48 -2.76
N GLY A 90 -0.15 -13.50 -3.98
CA GLY A 90 0.47 -14.09 -5.17
C GLY A 90 1.82 -13.48 -5.56
N TRP A 91 2.11 -12.27 -5.12
CA TRP A 91 3.34 -11.51 -5.39
C TRP A 91 4.37 -11.54 -4.24
N GLY A 92 4.25 -12.52 -3.33
CA GLY A 92 5.03 -12.51 -2.10
C GLY A 92 4.70 -11.30 -1.20
N THR A 93 3.47 -10.79 -1.33
CA THR A 93 3.00 -9.58 -0.65
C THR A 93 2.97 -9.75 0.86
N GLU A 94 3.57 -8.82 1.58
CA GLU A 94 3.48 -8.70 3.03
C GLU A 94 2.87 -7.35 3.41
N SER A 95 1.87 -7.36 4.30
CA SER A 95 1.34 -6.18 5.01
C SER A 95 2.29 -5.85 6.17
N LEU A 96 3.03 -4.75 6.05
CA LEU A 96 3.98 -4.28 7.04
C LEU A 96 3.34 -3.37 8.09
N PHE A 97 2.25 -2.68 7.72
CA PHE A 97 1.59 -1.71 8.57
C PHE A 97 0.15 -1.48 8.13
N PHE A 98 -0.79 -1.50 9.07
CA PHE A 98 -2.19 -1.13 8.83
C PHE A 98 -2.62 -0.07 9.85
N TYR A 99 -3.25 1.00 9.38
CA TYR A 99 -3.85 2.01 10.23
C TYR A 99 -5.32 2.26 9.87
N GLY A 100 -6.18 1.58 10.61
CA GLY A 100 -7.63 1.67 10.46
C GLY A 100 -8.37 1.02 11.64
N PRO A 101 -9.70 1.10 11.64
CA PRO A 101 -10.54 0.39 12.59
C PRO A 101 -10.42 -1.13 12.40
N GLN A 102 -10.72 -1.89 13.45
CA GLN A 102 -10.71 -3.36 13.38
C GLN A 102 -11.98 -3.93 12.75
N SER A 103 -13.07 -3.17 12.74
CA SER A 103 -14.37 -3.58 12.20
C SER A 103 -15.24 -2.37 11.81
N MET A 104 -16.26 -2.60 10.99
CA MET A 104 -17.28 -1.58 10.67
C MET A 104 -18.02 -1.05 11.91
N SER A 105 -18.10 -1.85 12.98
CA SER A 105 -18.77 -1.47 14.23
C SER A 105 -17.89 -0.65 15.18
N SER A 106 -16.63 -0.39 14.82
CA SER A 106 -15.64 0.25 15.71
C SER A 106 -15.93 1.72 16.00
N THR A 107 -16.82 2.37 15.24
CA THR A 107 -17.09 3.81 15.32
C THR A 107 -18.50 4.08 14.83
N LYS A 108 -19.21 4.99 15.50
CA LYS A 108 -20.55 5.44 15.09
C LYS A 108 -20.59 6.92 14.73
N THR A 109 -19.51 7.66 15.00
CA THR A 109 -19.44 9.11 14.80
C THR A 109 -18.13 9.51 14.11
N TYR A 110 -18.15 10.67 13.45
CA TYR A 110 -16.95 11.26 12.87
C TYR A 110 -15.87 11.57 13.91
N ASP A 111 -16.26 12.00 15.12
CA ASP A 111 -15.29 12.32 16.17
C ASP A 111 -14.52 11.09 16.67
N GLU A 112 -15.17 9.93 16.78
CA GLU A 112 -14.51 8.66 17.07
C GLU A 112 -13.59 8.20 15.93
N ALA A 113 -13.94 8.57 14.69
CA ALA A 113 -13.21 8.23 13.48
C ALA A 113 -11.91 9.02 13.29
N LYS A 114 -11.86 10.26 13.78
CA LYS A 114 -10.74 11.21 13.57
C LYS A 114 -9.37 10.63 13.85
N LYS A 115 -9.25 9.72 14.83
CA LYS A 115 -7.98 9.11 15.19
C LYS A 115 -7.35 8.31 14.04
N TRP A 116 -8.15 7.75 13.12
CA TRP A 116 -7.63 6.98 11.98
C TRP A 116 -7.35 7.82 10.73
N MET A 117 -7.73 9.10 10.75
CA MET A 117 -7.43 10.04 9.68
C MET A 117 -5.91 10.24 9.61
N ASN A 118 -5.36 10.17 8.41
CA ASN A 118 -3.91 10.16 8.17
C ASN A 118 -3.57 10.75 6.80
N TYR A 119 -2.28 11.02 6.59
CA TYR A 119 -1.72 11.42 5.31
C TYR A 119 -0.31 10.86 5.13
N GLY A 120 0.14 10.75 3.88
CA GLY A 120 1.51 10.41 3.54
C GLY A 120 2.39 11.66 3.42
N ALA A 121 3.65 11.56 3.84
CA ALA A 121 4.64 12.60 3.65
C ALA A 121 5.97 12.00 3.16
N VAL A 122 6.55 12.62 2.14
CA VAL A 122 7.86 12.28 1.59
C VAL A 122 8.81 13.46 1.76
N THR A 123 9.99 13.20 2.29
CA THR A 123 11.10 14.16 2.36
C THR A 123 12.30 13.59 1.61
N ILE A 124 12.98 14.43 0.84
CA ILE A 124 14.24 14.08 0.19
C ILE A 124 15.25 15.14 0.58
N ASP A 125 16.39 14.72 1.13
CA ASP A 125 17.46 15.64 1.52
C ASP A 125 18.38 15.99 0.34
N GLU A 126 19.38 16.84 0.59
CA GLU A 126 20.36 17.27 -0.41
C GLU A 126 21.25 16.13 -0.94
N ASN A 127 21.36 15.02 -0.20
CA ASN A 127 22.13 13.84 -0.58
C ASN A 127 21.26 12.82 -1.34
N GLY A 128 19.97 13.11 -1.55
CA GLY A 128 19.03 12.20 -2.19
C GLY A 128 18.48 11.12 -1.25
N LEU A 129 18.70 11.24 0.07
CA LEU A 129 18.09 10.34 1.05
C LEU A 129 16.59 10.61 1.10
N MET A 130 15.79 9.62 0.72
CA MET A 130 14.33 9.72 0.72
C MET A 130 13.77 9.06 1.98
N THR A 131 12.95 9.78 2.74
CA THR A 131 12.13 9.22 3.82
C THR A 131 10.66 9.40 3.47
N ILE A 132 9.92 8.29 3.47
CA ILE A 132 8.46 8.27 3.31
C ILE A 132 7.81 7.86 4.64
N SER A 133 6.71 8.52 5.01
CA SER A 133 6.03 8.30 6.28
C SER A 133 4.51 8.36 6.15
N VAL A 134 3.82 7.56 6.98
CA VAL A 134 2.40 7.69 7.28
C VAL A 134 2.26 8.49 8.56
N ARG A 135 1.42 9.54 8.56
CA ARG A 135 1.25 10.45 9.69
C ARG A 135 -0.21 10.61 10.08
N ASP A 136 -0.47 10.76 11.38
CA ASP A 136 -1.80 11.11 11.86
C ASP A 136 -2.15 12.58 11.57
N ILE A 137 -3.38 13.01 11.88
CA ILE A 137 -3.81 14.41 11.68
C ILE A 137 -3.05 15.46 12.48
N LYS A 138 -2.28 15.06 13.50
CA LYS A 138 -1.42 15.95 14.29
C LYS A 138 -0.01 16.05 13.70
N GLY A 139 0.29 15.24 12.69
CA GLY A 139 1.59 15.15 12.03
C GLY A 139 2.55 14.17 12.69
N GLU A 140 2.10 13.42 13.70
CA GLU A 140 2.91 12.39 14.36
C GLU A 140 3.17 11.22 13.41
N VAL A 141 4.39 10.69 13.45
CA VAL A 141 4.79 9.55 12.61
C VAL A 141 4.18 8.27 13.15
N LEU A 142 3.40 7.59 12.32
CA LEU A 142 2.83 6.28 12.63
C LEU A 142 3.68 5.14 12.07
N TYR A 143 4.25 5.35 10.89
CA TYR A 143 5.16 4.43 10.22
C TYR A 143 6.08 5.23 9.29
N GLU A 144 7.34 4.83 9.17
CA GLU A 144 8.27 5.46 8.24
C GLU A 144 9.29 4.45 7.68
N GLN A 145 9.81 4.76 6.51
CA GLN A 145 10.90 4.05 5.88
C GLN A 145 11.84 5.03 5.19
N THR A 146 13.14 4.77 5.31
CA THR A 146 14.18 5.55 4.65
C THR A 146 14.84 4.70 3.56
N MET A 147 15.09 5.33 2.42
CA MET A 147 15.63 4.74 1.20
C MET A 147 16.86 5.53 0.77
N TYR A 148 17.93 4.81 0.45
CA TYR A 148 19.18 5.40 -0.01
C TYR A 148 19.17 5.47 -1.55
N PRO A 149 19.80 6.49 -2.14
CA PRO A 149 20.05 6.50 -3.57
C PRO A 149 20.93 5.32 -3.99
N GLU A 150 20.68 4.78 -5.19
CA GLU A 150 21.47 3.71 -5.84
C GLU A 150 22.34 4.28 -6.96
#